data_AF-A0A915CJK5-F1
#
_entry.id   AF-A0A915CJK5-F1
#
_cell.length_a   1.000
_cell.length_b   1.000
_cell.length_c   1.000
_cell.angle_alpha   90.00
_cell.angle_beta   90.00
_cell.angle_gamma   90.00
#
_symmetry.space_group_name_H-M   'P 1'
#
loop_
_entity.id
_entity.type
_entity.pdbx_description
1 polymer ?
#
loop_
_entity_poly.entity_id
_entity_poly.type
_entity_poly.pdbx_seq_one_letter_code
_entity_poly.pdbx_strand_id
1 'polypeptide(L)'
;QKMKPSASAEDAKGRGRGPPQTSSVAVSLHPLVIMNISEHWTRMWAQNADGKPIQVFGAVLGRQIGRHVELINSFEVKCSIGDDGRAFVDEEFFRSREAQYREVFPELDFLGWYTTGGDVPTEGDLIVHKQFCRLHD
;
A
#
# COMPACT_ATOMS: atom_id res chain seq x y z
N GLN A 1 0.31 51.30 -36.44
CA GLN A 1 1.59 50.56 -36.27
C GLN A 1 2.25 51.18 -35.03
N LYS A 2 2.40 50.55 -33.86
CA LYS A 2 2.68 49.16 -33.50
C LYS A 2 2.21 48.91 -32.04
N MET A 3 1.62 47.74 -31.84
CA MET A 3 1.85 46.74 -30.77
C MET A 3 1.74 47.15 -29.28
N LYS A 4 0.67 46.62 -28.65
CA LYS A 4 0.63 46.18 -27.25
C LYS A 4 1.70 45.09 -26.99
N PRO A 5 2.34 45.09 -25.81
CA PRO A 5 2.77 43.87 -25.12
C PRO A 5 1.87 43.66 -23.87
N SER A 6 1.03 42.62 -23.83
CA SER A 6 1.34 41.30 -23.24
C SER A 6 1.70 41.38 -21.76
N ALA A 7 0.68 41.32 -20.90
CA ALA A 7 0.82 41.01 -19.48
C ALA A 7 0.96 39.49 -19.31
N SER A 8 2.11 39.04 -18.80
CA SER A 8 2.30 37.72 -18.20
C SER A 8 3.46 37.79 -17.22
N ALA A 9 3.15 37.75 -15.94
CA ALA A 9 4.05 37.22 -14.91
C ALA A 9 3.23 36.94 -13.63
N GLU A 10 3.14 35.66 -13.31
CA GLU A 10 3.11 35.12 -11.95
C GLU A 10 1.85 35.34 -11.08
N ASP A 11 0.85 34.48 -11.31
CA ASP A 11 0.00 34.00 -10.20
C ASP A 11 -0.25 32.49 -10.36
N ALA A 12 0.74 31.71 -9.94
CA ALA A 12 0.63 30.26 -9.83
C ALA A 12 1.12 29.83 -8.44
N LYS A 13 0.62 30.49 -7.40
CA LYS A 13 0.91 30.13 -6.02
C LYS A 13 -0.11 29.11 -5.51
N GLY A 14 0.32 27.84 -5.50
CA GLY A 14 -0.14 26.82 -4.58
C GLY A 14 -1.61 26.44 -4.68
N ARG A 15 -1.91 25.41 -5.49
CA ARG A 15 -3.03 24.50 -5.20
C ARG A 15 -2.74 23.85 -3.85
N GLY A 16 -3.16 24.52 -2.78
CA GLY A 16 -3.07 24.02 -1.43
C GLY A 16 -3.77 22.67 -1.37
N ARG A 17 -3.03 21.65 -0.95
CA ARG A 17 -3.58 20.37 -0.51
C ARG A 17 -4.65 20.71 0.52
N GLY A 18 -5.92 20.45 0.18
CA GLY A 18 -7.03 20.66 1.11
C GLY A 18 -6.76 19.90 2.41
N PRO A 19 -7.37 20.33 3.54
CA PRO A 19 -7.21 19.63 4.81
C PRO A 19 -7.49 18.13 4.60
N PRO A 20 -6.71 17.24 5.23
CA PRO A 20 -6.95 15.81 5.12
C PRO A 20 -8.41 15.54 5.49
N GLN A 21 -9.17 14.96 4.56
CA GLN A 21 -10.55 14.60 4.81
C GLN A 21 -10.54 13.43 5.80
N THR A 22 -10.78 13.73 7.08
CA THR A 22 -10.91 12.69 8.10
C THR A 22 -12.33 12.15 8.02
N SER A 23 -12.54 11.12 7.21
CA SER A 23 -13.73 10.28 7.36
C SER A 23 -13.58 9.51 8.68
N SER A 24 -14.60 9.53 9.54
CA SER A 24 -14.55 8.82 10.82
C SER A 24 -14.75 7.31 10.58
N VAL A 25 -13.67 6.60 10.27
CA VAL A 25 -13.63 5.14 10.16
C VAL A 25 -12.99 4.59 11.43
N ALA A 26 -13.65 3.64 12.09
CA ALA A 26 -13.09 2.95 13.26
C ALA A 26 -12.38 1.69 12.79
N VAL A 27 -11.12 1.49 13.18
CA VAL A 27 -10.30 0.34 12.76
C VAL A 27 -9.94 -0.52 13.96
N SER A 28 -10.24 -1.81 13.89
CA SER A 28 -9.78 -2.85 14.81
C SER A 28 -8.68 -3.67 14.15
N LEU A 29 -7.58 -3.90 14.86
CA LEU A 29 -6.44 -4.66 14.36
C LEU A 29 -6.24 -5.92 15.20
N HIS A 30 -6.40 -7.10 14.59
CA HIS A 30 -6.10 -8.36 15.25
C HIS A 30 -4.59 -8.54 15.45
N PRO A 31 -4.13 -9.07 16.60
CA PRO A 31 -2.72 -9.33 16.85
C PRO A 31 -2.05 -10.23 15.82
N LEU A 32 -2.82 -11.15 15.20
CA LEU A 32 -2.34 -12.03 14.14
C LEU A 32 -1.72 -11.27 12.96
N VAL A 33 -2.32 -10.14 12.57
CA VAL A 33 -1.79 -9.32 11.47
C VAL A 33 -0.39 -8.80 11.82
N ILE A 34 -0.19 -8.29 13.03
CA ILE A 34 1.11 -7.76 13.48
C ILE A 34 2.15 -8.90 13.56
N MET A 35 1.74 -10.07 14.05
CA MET A 35 2.62 -11.25 14.10
C MET A 35 3.06 -11.69 12.72
N ASN A 36 2.14 -11.75 11.75
CA ASN A 36 2.44 -12.12 10.37
C ASN A 36 3.41 -11.12 9.71
N ILE A 37 3.20 -9.82 9.91
CA ILE A 37 4.10 -8.78 9.38
C ILE A 37 5.50 -8.92 9.98
N SER A 38 5.58 -9.13 11.30
CA SER A 38 6.86 -9.28 12.02
C SER A 38 7.60 -10.54 11.60
N GLU A 39 6.90 -11.67 11.45
CA GLU A 39 7.47 -12.92 10.94
C GLU A 39 8.00 -12.72 9.53
N HIS A 40 7.20 -12.14 8.63
CA HIS A 40 7.56 -11.96 7.24
C HIS A 40 8.84 -11.13 7.11
N TRP A 41 8.91 -10.00 7.80
CA TRP A 41 10.10 -9.16 7.80
C TRP A 41 11.33 -9.89 8.37
N THR A 42 11.17 -10.56 9.53
CA THR A 42 12.28 -11.26 10.20
C THR A 42 12.83 -12.38 9.33
N ARG A 43 11.98 -13.16 8.68
CA ARG A 43 12.38 -14.24 7.77
C ARG A 43 13.13 -13.69 6.56
N MET A 44 12.60 -12.65 5.92
CA MET A 44 13.28 -12.04 4.77
C MET A 44 14.63 -11.46 5.17
N TRP A 45 14.69 -10.79 6.32
CA TRP A 45 15.94 -10.26 6.88
C TRP A 45 16.97 -11.37 7.13
N ALA A 46 16.57 -12.48 7.75
CA ALA A 46 17.46 -13.61 8.02
C ALA A 46 17.97 -14.32 6.76
N GLN A 47 17.19 -14.29 5.67
CA GLN A 47 17.58 -14.87 4.37
C GLN A 47 18.51 -13.95 3.56
N ASN A 48 18.59 -12.67 3.89
CA ASN A 48 19.41 -11.72 3.15
C ASN A 48 20.84 -11.70 3.69
N ALA A 49 21.75 -12.30 2.92
CA ALA A 49 23.17 -12.37 3.23
C ALA A 49 23.87 -10.99 3.20
N ASP A 50 23.29 -9.99 2.53
CA ASP A 50 23.94 -8.70 2.30
C ASP A 50 23.81 -7.74 3.50
N GLY A 51 23.04 -8.10 4.53
CA GLY A 51 22.81 -7.26 5.72
C GLY A 51 22.12 -5.93 5.44
N LYS A 52 21.62 -5.72 4.21
CA LYS A 52 20.94 -4.49 3.81
C LYS A 52 19.49 -4.47 4.32
N PRO A 53 18.94 -3.30 4.66
CA PRO A 53 17.53 -3.17 4.99
C PRO A 53 16.66 -3.71 3.86
N ILE A 54 15.69 -4.55 4.19
CA ILE A 54 14.73 -5.12 3.23
C ILE A 54 13.38 -4.49 3.50
N GLN A 55 12.75 -4.06 2.41
CA GLN A 55 11.36 -3.69 2.41
C GLN A 55 10.53 -4.89 1.98
N VAL A 56 9.56 -5.28 2.80
CA VAL A 56 8.59 -6.32 2.46
C VAL A 56 7.23 -5.71 2.19
N PHE A 57 6.39 -6.41 1.44
CA PHE A 57 5.03 -6.00 1.11
C PHE A 57 4.06 -7.14 1.39
N GLY A 58 2.84 -6.82 1.81
CA GLY A 58 1.81 -7.82 1.93
C GLY A 58 0.42 -7.25 1.96
N ALA A 59 -0.56 -8.12 1.80
CA ALA A 59 -1.98 -7.81 1.79
C ALA A 59 -2.59 -8.03 3.16
N VAL A 60 -3.58 -7.22 3.52
CA VAL A 60 -4.36 -7.32 4.75
C VAL A 60 -5.80 -7.69 4.38
N LEU A 61 -6.27 -8.76 5.01
CA LEU A 61 -7.61 -9.30 4.86
C LEU A 61 -8.45 -8.99 6.10
N GLY A 62 -9.73 -8.76 5.89
CA GLY A 62 -10.64 -8.46 6.97
C GLY A 62 -12.05 -8.24 6.48
N ARG A 63 -12.87 -7.57 7.30
CA ARG A 63 -14.24 -7.25 6.93
C ARG A 63 -14.60 -5.83 7.33
N GLN A 64 -15.54 -5.24 6.60
CA GLN A 64 -16.09 -3.93 6.90
C GLN A 64 -17.57 -4.05 7.28
N ILE A 65 -17.90 -3.57 8.48
CA ILE A 65 -19.27 -3.50 9.01
C ILE A 65 -19.64 -2.01 9.16
N GLY A 66 -20.31 -1.46 8.15
CA GLY A 66 -20.62 -0.03 8.09
C GLY A 66 -19.36 0.83 8.01
N ARG A 67 -19.06 1.58 9.08
CA ARG A 67 -17.82 2.40 9.22
C ARG A 67 -16.77 1.76 10.13
N HIS A 68 -16.99 0.51 10.55
CA HIS A 68 -16.03 -0.26 11.30
C HIS A 68 -15.28 -1.22 10.38
N VAL A 69 -13.96 -1.19 10.44
CA VAL A 69 -13.07 -2.04 9.65
C VAL A 69 -12.29 -2.93 10.60
N GLU A 70 -12.42 -4.24 10.44
CA GLU A 70 -11.69 -5.23 11.24
C GLU A 70 -10.62 -5.87 10.37
N LEU A 71 -9.34 -5.62 10.69
CA LEU A 71 -8.18 -6.23 10.06
C LEU A 71 -7.86 -7.53 10.79
N ILE A 72 -8.11 -8.67 10.15
CA ILE A 72 -8.15 -9.99 10.82
C ILE A 72 -6.94 -10.84 10.46
N ASN A 73 -6.55 -10.86 9.19
CA ASN A 73 -5.46 -11.68 8.70
C ASN A 73 -4.62 -10.93 7.65
N SER A 74 -3.49 -11.50 7.25
CA SER A 74 -2.62 -10.90 6.24
C SER A 74 -1.75 -11.97 5.58
N PHE A 75 -1.31 -11.72 4.35
CA PHE A 75 -0.37 -12.59 3.65
C PHE A 75 0.73 -11.79 2.94
N GLU A 76 1.89 -12.39 2.76
CA GLU A 76 3.00 -11.78 2.02
C GLU A 76 2.67 -11.63 0.53
N VAL A 77 3.17 -10.56 -0.09
CA VAL A 77 3.03 -10.30 -1.53
C VAL A 77 4.41 -10.22 -2.14
N LYS A 78 4.60 -10.93 -3.25
CA LYS A 78 5.85 -10.88 -4.02
C LYS A 78 5.90 -9.59 -4.81
N CYS A 79 7.05 -8.94 -4.78
CA CYS A 79 7.34 -7.78 -5.61
C CYS A 79 8.61 -8.02 -6.41
N SER A 80 8.61 -7.63 -7.68
CA SER A 80 9.81 -7.51 -8.50
C SER A 80 10.32 -6.07 -8.45
N ILE A 81 11.63 -5.90 -8.56
CA ILE A 81 12.24 -4.57 -8.69
C ILE A 81 12.50 -4.36 -10.19
N GLY A 82 11.88 -3.35 -10.78
CA GLY A 82 12.12 -2.98 -12.17
C GLY A 82 13.47 -2.30 -12.35
N ASP A 83 13.87 -2.12 -13.62
CA ASP A 83 15.15 -1.48 -13.99
C ASP A 83 15.28 -0.04 -13.46
N ASP A 84 14.16 0.62 -13.19
CA ASP A 84 14.09 1.97 -12.61
C ASP A 84 14.11 1.97 -11.07
N GLY A 85 14.31 0.81 -10.44
CA GLY A 85 14.35 0.64 -8.99
C GLY A 85 12.98 0.64 -8.31
N ARG A 86 11.87 0.67 -9.07
CA ARG A 86 10.52 0.66 -8.50
C ARG A 86 10.05 -0.77 -8.23
N ALA A 87 9.27 -0.92 -7.16
CA ALA A 87 8.62 -2.18 -6.82
C ALA A 87 7.34 -2.39 -7.64
N PHE A 88 7.21 -3.57 -8.24
CA PHE A 88 6.04 -4.02 -8.98
C PHE A 88 5.43 -5.25 -8.30
N VAL A 89 4.14 -5.17 -7.98
CA VAL A 89 3.38 -6.24 -7.34
C VAL A 89 3.16 -7.37 -8.35
N ASP A 90 3.43 -8.61 -7.94
CA ASP A 90 3.08 -9.80 -8.69
C ASP A 90 1.55 -10.03 -8.63
N GLU A 91 0.85 -9.53 -9.65
CA GLU A 91 -0.62 -9.57 -9.71
C GLU A 91 -1.17 -11.01 -9.75
N GLU A 92 -0.50 -11.92 -10.46
CA GLU A 92 -0.94 -13.31 -10.58
C GLU A 92 -0.81 -14.03 -9.23
N PHE A 93 0.33 -13.84 -8.55
CA PHE A 93 0.52 -14.37 -7.22
C PHE A 93 -0.49 -13.80 -6.23
N PHE A 94 -0.73 -12.48 -6.26
CA PHE A 94 -1.72 -11.84 -5.39
C PHE A 94 -3.12 -12.43 -5.60
N ARG A 95 -3.61 -12.48 -6.85
CA ARG A 95 -4.97 -12.99 -7.16
C ARG A 95 -5.12 -14.46 -6.80
N SER A 96 -4.10 -15.27 -7.08
CA SER A 96 -4.09 -16.69 -6.72
C SER A 96 -4.16 -16.90 -5.21
N ARG A 97 -3.36 -16.14 -4.44
CA ARG A 97 -3.38 -16.19 -2.98
C ARG A 97 -4.69 -15.70 -2.39
N GLU A 98 -5.22 -14.58 -2.90
CA GLU A 98 -6.51 -14.05 -2.48
C GLU A 98 -7.63 -15.08 -2.68
N ALA A 99 -7.66 -15.75 -3.84
CA ALA A 99 -8.67 -16.78 -4.12
C ALA A 99 -8.58 -17.96 -3.13
N GLN A 100 -7.36 -18.43 -2.81
CA GLN A 100 -7.16 -19.48 -1.81
C GLN A 100 -7.66 -19.08 -0.42
N TYR A 101 -7.42 -17.83 -0.01
CA TYR A 101 -7.94 -17.33 1.26
C TYR A 101 -9.46 -17.23 1.25
N ARG A 102 -10.07 -16.82 0.13
CA ARG A 102 -11.52 -16.73 -0.03
C ARG A 102 -12.22 -18.10 0.02
N GLU A 103 -11.55 -19.18 -0.39
CA GLU A 103 -12.08 -20.55 -0.23
C GLU A 103 -12.19 -20.97 1.24
N VAL A 104 -11.26 -20.52 2.09
CA VAL A 104 -11.21 -20.91 3.52
C VAL A 104 -11.93 -19.90 4.43
N PHE A 105 -11.90 -18.62 4.06
CA PHE A 105 -12.45 -17.50 4.81
C PHE A 105 -13.31 -16.61 3.88
N PRO A 106 -14.49 -17.08 3.45
CA PRO A 106 -15.32 -16.37 2.47
C PRO A 106 -15.86 -15.03 2.97
N GLU A 107 -15.86 -14.78 4.29
CA GLU A 107 -16.26 -13.51 4.90
C GLU A 107 -15.16 -12.45 4.92
N LEU A 108 -13.93 -12.79 4.53
CA LEU A 108 -12.80 -11.89 4.52
C LEU A 108 -12.51 -11.40 3.10
N ASP A 109 -12.44 -10.07 2.98
CA ASP A 109 -12.07 -9.38 1.76
C ASP A 109 -10.70 -8.72 1.91
N PHE A 110 -10.08 -8.40 0.78
CA PHE A 110 -8.92 -7.53 0.73
C PHE A 110 -9.31 -6.11 1.14
N LEU A 111 -8.68 -5.60 2.21
CA LEU A 111 -8.97 -4.27 2.76
C LEU A 111 -7.82 -3.27 2.61
N GLY A 112 -6.61 -3.75 2.35
CA GLY A 112 -5.43 -2.91 2.26
C GLY A 112 -4.15 -3.70 2.26
N TRP A 113 -3.03 -3.01 2.41
CA TRP A 113 -1.70 -3.60 2.34
C TRP A 113 -0.78 -3.00 3.41
N TYR A 114 0.31 -3.71 3.70
CA TYR A 114 1.35 -3.27 4.62
C TYR A 114 2.72 -3.27 3.93
N THR A 115 3.63 -2.48 4.48
CA THR A 115 5.06 -2.56 4.18
C THR A 115 5.89 -2.20 5.41
N THR A 116 7.18 -2.49 5.35
CA THR A 116 8.16 -2.13 6.39
C THR A 116 9.08 -1.04 5.89
N GLY A 117 9.22 0.04 6.66
CA GLY A 117 10.03 1.19 6.27
C GLY A 117 10.11 2.23 7.39
N GLY A 118 10.46 3.47 7.03
CA GLY A 118 10.44 4.59 7.98
C GLY A 118 9.03 5.08 8.30
N ASP A 119 8.94 6.08 9.19
CA ASP A 119 7.67 6.60 9.71
C ASP A 119 6.80 7.31 8.66
N VAL A 120 7.37 7.67 7.51
CA VAL A 120 6.70 8.45 6.46
C VAL A 120 6.68 7.66 5.15
N PRO A 121 5.51 7.52 4.49
CA PRO A 121 5.42 6.91 3.18
C PRO A 121 6.30 7.63 2.14
N THR A 122 7.01 6.83 1.34
CA THR A 122 7.89 7.27 0.25
C THR A 122 7.13 7.33 -1.08
N GLU A 123 7.76 7.89 -2.11
CA GLU A 123 7.21 7.84 -3.49
C GLU A 123 7.09 6.39 -3.99
N GLY A 124 7.99 5.49 -3.58
CA GLY A 124 7.90 4.07 -3.87
C GLY A 124 6.62 3.45 -3.31
N ASP A 125 6.26 3.82 -2.08
CA ASP A 125 5.03 3.35 -1.44
C ASP A 125 3.78 3.86 -2.17
N LEU A 126 3.81 5.08 -2.72
CA LEU A 126 2.73 5.62 -3.55
C LEU A 126 2.57 4.88 -4.88
N ILE A 127 3.67 4.45 -5.50
CA ILE A 127 3.65 3.64 -6.71
C ILE A 127 3.02 2.27 -6.44
N VAL A 128 3.38 1.63 -5.33
CA VAL A 128 2.79 0.36 -4.90
C VAL A 128 1.32 0.53 -4.53
N HIS A 129 0.96 1.61 -3.82
CA HIS A 129 -0.43 1.93 -3.49
C HIS A 129 -1.32 1.99 -4.74
N LYS A 130 -0.86 2.66 -5.80
CA LYS A 130 -1.59 2.75 -7.08
C LYS A 130 -1.78 1.38 -7.74
N GLN A 131 -0.84 0.45 -7.56
CA GLN A 131 -0.99 -0.92 -8.07
C GLN A 131 -2.08 -1.67 -7.30
N PHE A 132 -2.07 -1.61 -5.97
CA PHE A 132 -3.12 -2.23 -5.15
C PHE A 132 -4.51 -1.65 -5.40
N CYS A 133 -4.64 -0.34 -5.65
CA CYS A 133 -5.93 0.25 -6.04
C CYS A 133 -6.49 -0.41 -7.31
N ARG A 134 -5.65 -0.62 -8.33
CA ARG A 134 -6.06 -1.28 -9.59
C ARG A 134 -6.39 -2.76 -9.42
N LEU A 135 -5.81 -3.41 -8.41
CA LEU A 135 -6.08 -4.82 -8.12
C LEU A 135 -7.40 -5.04 -7.38
N HIS A 136 -7.84 -4.04 -6.62
CA HIS A 136 -9.09 -4.07 -5.86
C HIS A 136 -10.33 -3.66 -6.68
N ASP A 137 -10.13 -2.94 -7.78
CA ASP A 137 -11.16 -2.60 -8.77
C ASP A 137 -11.58 -3.83 -9.60
#